data_AF-A0A816FHZ3-F1
#
_entry.id   AF-A0A816FHZ3-F1
#
_cell.length_a   1.000
_cell.length_b   1.000
_cell.length_c   1.000
_cell.angle_alpha   90.00
_cell.angle_beta   90.00
_cell.angle_gamma   90.00
#
_symmetry.space_group_name_H-M   'P 1'
#
loop_
_entity.id
_entity.type
_entity.pdbx_description
1 polymer ?
#
loop_
_entity_poly.entity_id
_entity_poly.type
_entity_poly.pdbx_seq_one_letter_code
_entity_poly.pdbx_strand_id
1 'polypeptide(L)'
;MKDFFGSGNGLSLKSCPDSIYCLLQFSDEGPTHNSKFSHPCRFSELCRDPEPHLTHIPHQVPRCSSDRNCKDLCNPIHRAQYRHTGWSDFLIPCRDQEKCRNSSDQHRMKYSHGERVMETIKKIELQTLSSSTDSEQSLQQQQQDNNLNERIPCKWGSKCRDISNSIHCNQYSHPDIAQQQNDSRIRCKWGIQCHDQTSTHRIKYVHP
;
A
#
# COMPACT_ATOMS: atom_id res chain seq x y z
N MET A 1 37.83 4.94 23.33
CA MET A 1 36.66 4.40 24.06
C MET A 1 36.48 5.24 25.30
N LYS A 2 35.45 6.09 25.34
CA LYS A 2 35.07 6.87 26.52
C LYS A 2 33.56 6.78 26.65
N ASP A 3 33.12 5.84 27.47
CA ASP A 3 31.74 5.68 27.87
C ASP A 3 31.41 6.73 28.93
N PHE A 4 30.58 7.70 28.57
CA PHE A 4 29.93 8.62 29.51
C PHE A 4 28.45 8.24 29.58
N PHE A 5 28.13 7.20 30.35
CA PHE A 5 26.75 6.96 30.79
C PHE A 5 26.48 7.79 32.05
N GLY A 6 26.15 9.06 31.84
CA GLY A 6 25.62 9.91 32.90
C GLY A 6 24.16 9.54 33.15
N SER A 7 23.90 8.82 34.24
CA SER A 7 22.56 8.64 34.82
C SER A 7 22.07 9.98 35.38
N GLY A 8 21.53 10.84 34.52
CA GLY A 8 20.78 12.01 34.94
C GLY A 8 19.39 11.59 35.43
N ASN A 9 18.98 12.09 36.59
CA ASN A 9 17.60 12.11 37.07
C ASN A 9 16.71 12.83 36.03
N GLY A 10 16.34 12.12 34.97
CA GLY A 10 15.49 12.61 33.90
C GLY A 10 14.09 12.81 34.46
N LEU A 11 13.73 14.07 34.72
CA LEU A 11 12.33 14.43 34.87
C LEU A 11 11.63 13.99 33.58
N SER A 12 10.91 12.87 33.67
CA SER A 12 10.14 12.33 32.56
C SER A 12 9.03 13.32 32.25
N LEU A 13 9.27 14.16 31.25
CA LEU A 13 8.31 15.14 30.79
C LEU A 13 7.05 14.42 30.31
N LYS A 14 5.87 14.92 30.71
CA LYS A 14 4.59 14.34 30.31
C LYS A 14 4.45 14.43 28.79
N SER A 15 3.92 13.39 28.15
CA SER A 15 3.64 13.45 26.72
C SER A 15 2.66 14.59 26.42
N CYS A 16 2.97 15.40 25.40
CA CYS A 16 2.09 16.45 24.93
C CYS A 16 0.77 15.84 24.42
N PRO A 17 -0.39 16.37 24.83
CA PRO A 17 -1.69 15.86 24.35
C PRO A 17 -1.85 16.00 22.83
N ASP A 18 -1.27 17.05 22.23
CA ASP A 18 -1.34 17.28 20.79
C ASP A 18 -0.29 16.50 20.00
N SER A 19 0.68 15.87 20.68
CA SER A 19 1.70 15.00 20.07
C SER A 19 2.37 15.67 18.84
N ILE A 20 2.44 14.99 17.69
CA ILE A 20 3.03 15.48 16.44
C ILE A 20 2.32 16.73 15.86
N TYR A 21 1.10 17.03 16.32
CA TYR A 21 0.28 18.16 15.88
C TYR A 21 0.46 19.42 16.72
N CYS A 22 1.29 19.38 17.77
CA CYS A 22 1.45 20.50 18.68
C CYS A 22 2.01 21.76 18.00
N LEU A 23 1.21 22.83 17.97
CA LEU A 23 1.59 24.14 17.44
C LEU A 23 2.52 24.92 18.39
N LEU A 24 2.43 24.67 19.69
CA LEU A 24 3.22 25.38 20.69
C LEU A 24 4.69 24.96 20.66
N GLN A 25 5.01 23.73 20.24
CA GLN A 25 6.39 23.24 20.20
C GLN A 25 7.35 24.16 19.44
N PHE A 26 6.89 24.79 18.36
CA PHE A 26 7.67 25.67 17.48
C PHE A 26 7.21 27.13 17.51
N SER A 27 6.34 27.49 18.46
CA SER A 27 5.92 28.87 18.64
C SER A 27 6.93 29.63 19.51
N ASP A 28 6.69 30.92 19.69
CA ASP A 28 7.46 31.76 20.61
C ASP A 28 7.35 31.27 22.08
N GLU A 29 6.29 30.53 22.42
CA GLU A 29 6.08 29.90 23.73
C GLU A 29 6.70 28.49 23.84
N GLY A 30 7.31 28.00 22.76
CA GLY A 30 7.92 26.68 22.66
C GLY A 30 8.89 26.34 23.79
N PRO A 31 9.83 27.22 24.19
CA PRO A 31 10.73 26.93 25.30
C PRO A 31 10.01 26.59 26.62
N THR A 32 8.95 27.34 26.94
CA THR A 32 8.14 27.12 28.15
C THR A 32 7.25 25.88 28.06
N HIS A 33 6.75 25.58 26.85
CA HIS A 33 5.95 24.38 26.60
C HIS A 33 6.81 23.11 26.63
N ASN A 34 7.94 23.13 25.94
CA ASN A 34 8.89 22.03 25.81
C ASN A 34 9.60 21.71 27.14
N SER A 35 9.64 22.65 28.09
CA SER A 35 10.11 22.36 29.46
C SER A 35 9.11 21.56 30.30
N LYS A 36 7.86 21.42 29.84
CA LYS A 36 6.76 20.74 30.56
C LYS A 36 6.29 19.48 29.85
N PHE A 37 6.38 19.48 28.53
CA PHE A 37 5.84 18.41 27.69
C PHE A 37 6.88 17.82 26.75
N SER A 38 6.83 16.50 26.56
CA SER A 38 7.60 15.77 25.57
C SER A 38 6.80 15.53 24.29
N HIS A 39 7.49 15.46 23.15
CA HIS A 39 6.89 15.22 21.83
C HIS A 39 7.63 14.09 21.12
N PRO A 40 6.98 13.36 20.21
CA PRO A 40 7.69 12.44 19.32
C PRO A 40 8.74 13.16 18.48
N CYS A 41 9.95 12.62 18.44
CA CYS A 41 11.00 13.09 17.55
C CYS A 41 10.56 12.89 16.10
N ARG A 42 10.64 13.94 15.29
CA ARG A 42 10.20 13.88 13.89
C ARG A 42 11.13 13.05 13.01
N PHE A 43 12.38 12.86 13.42
CA PHE A 43 13.36 12.04 12.71
C PHE A 43 13.46 10.62 13.28
N SER A 44 12.75 10.30 14.36
CA SER A 44 12.75 8.97 14.98
C SER A 44 14.19 8.45 15.16
N GLU A 45 14.53 7.31 14.57
CA GLU A 45 15.88 6.72 14.61
C GLU A 45 16.93 7.41 13.72
N LEU A 46 16.53 8.32 12.83
CA LEU A 46 17.41 9.13 12.00
C LEU A 46 17.88 10.42 12.71
N CYS A 47 17.38 10.69 13.92
CA CYS A 47 17.75 11.87 14.68
C CYS A 47 19.23 11.84 15.07
N ARG A 48 19.93 12.94 14.84
CA ARG A 48 21.35 13.10 15.18
C ARG A 48 21.57 13.95 16.43
N ASP A 49 20.61 14.83 16.73
CA ASP A 49 20.68 15.78 17.84
C ASP A 49 19.46 15.58 18.75
N PRO A 50 19.54 14.63 19.70
CA PRO A 50 18.43 14.34 20.59
C PRO A 50 18.22 15.50 21.58
N GLU A 51 17.05 16.13 21.53
CA GLU A 51 16.66 17.13 22.52
C GLU A 51 15.94 16.48 23.71
N PRO A 52 16.09 16.98 24.96
CA PRO A 52 15.50 16.37 26.15
C PRO A 52 13.96 16.26 26.13
N HIS A 53 13.30 17.13 25.36
CA HIS A 53 11.85 17.16 25.22
C HIS A 53 11.33 16.33 24.03
N LEU A 54 12.21 15.57 23.37
CA LEU A 54 11.85 14.69 22.25
C LEU A 54 12.00 13.22 22.62
N THR A 55 10.95 12.44 22.37
CA THR A 55 10.96 10.97 22.51
C THR A 55 11.39 10.32 21.21
N HIS A 56 12.39 9.44 21.29
CA HIS A 56 12.97 8.76 20.13
C HIS A 56 12.45 7.32 20.04
N ILE A 57 11.13 7.19 19.87
CA ILE A 57 10.49 5.88 19.69
C ILE A 57 10.72 5.46 18.23
N PRO A 58 11.29 4.26 17.96
CA PRO A 58 11.46 3.78 16.59
C PRO A 58 10.13 3.74 15.85
N HIS A 59 10.07 4.40 14.71
CA HIS A 59 8.90 4.41 13.85
C HIS A 59 9.04 3.30 12.81
N GLN A 60 8.43 2.15 13.08
CA GLN A 60 8.58 0.91 12.31
C GLN A 60 7.81 0.94 10.98
N VAL A 61 8.19 1.87 10.10
CA VAL A 61 7.63 1.99 8.76
C VAL A 61 8.64 1.55 7.70
N PRO A 62 8.18 0.92 6.61
CA PRO A 62 9.07 0.50 5.53
C PRO A 62 9.74 1.71 4.86
N ARG A 63 10.89 1.48 4.23
CA ARG A 63 11.54 2.51 3.41
C ARG A 63 10.76 2.70 2.11
N CYS A 64 10.54 3.95 1.70
CA CYS A 64 9.91 4.25 0.42
C CYS A 64 10.75 3.69 -0.74
N SER A 65 10.09 3.02 -1.71
CA SER A 65 10.75 2.46 -2.89
C SER A 65 11.44 3.51 -3.76
N SER A 66 10.92 4.73 -3.77
CA SER A 66 11.48 5.86 -4.53
C SER A 66 12.46 6.72 -3.70
N ASP A 67 12.53 6.51 -2.37
CA ASP A 67 13.42 7.20 -1.41
C ASP A 67 13.61 8.70 -1.72
N ARG A 68 14.79 9.10 -2.23
CA ARG A 68 15.13 10.50 -2.55
C ARG A 68 14.37 11.09 -3.74
N ASN A 69 13.88 10.24 -4.65
CA ASN A 69 13.15 10.63 -5.86
C ASN A 69 11.63 10.51 -5.67
N CYS A 70 11.15 10.33 -4.44
CA CYS A 70 9.73 10.21 -4.18
C CYS A 70 8.99 11.51 -4.52
N LYS A 71 7.88 11.39 -5.24
CA LYS A 71 7.02 12.51 -5.62
C LYS A 71 6.03 12.90 -4.52
N ASP A 72 5.85 12.02 -3.53
CA ASP A 72 4.90 12.18 -2.44
C ASP A 72 5.55 12.75 -1.16
N LEU A 73 6.74 13.37 -1.27
CA LEU A 73 7.41 14.02 -0.13
C LEU A 73 6.61 15.19 0.47
N CYS A 74 5.68 15.77 -0.28
CA CYS A 74 4.76 16.80 0.22
C CYS A 74 3.50 16.23 0.88
N ASN A 75 3.32 14.90 0.90
CA ASN A 75 2.14 14.25 1.47
C ASN A 75 2.43 13.79 2.92
N PRO A 76 1.80 14.41 3.93
CA PRO A 76 2.03 14.04 5.34
C PRO A 76 1.71 12.58 5.65
N ILE A 77 0.68 12.01 5.00
CA ILE A 77 0.29 10.62 5.23
C ILE A 77 1.38 9.68 4.70
N HIS A 78 1.86 9.94 3.48
CA HIS A 78 2.93 9.14 2.87
C HIS A 78 4.20 9.15 3.72
N ARG A 79 4.64 10.34 4.19
CA ARG A 79 5.86 10.45 5.02
C ARG A 79 5.74 9.72 6.35
N ALA A 80 4.54 9.64 6.90
CA ALA A 80 4.28 8.89 8.11
C ALA A 80 4.07 7.39 7.85
N GLN A 81 3.91 6.94 6.61
CA GLN A 81 3.83 5.52 6.25
C GLN A 81 5.13 4.95 5.67
N TYR A 82 6.02 5.81 5.19
CA TYR A 82 7.25 5.41 4.53
C TYR A 82 8.42 6.29 4.93
N ARG A 83 9.54 5.65 5.24
CA ARG A 83 10.78 6.35 5.59
C ARG A 83 11.53 6.81 4.35
N HIS A 84 12.10 8.01 4.44
CA HIS A 84 12.96 8.60 3.42
C HIS A 84 14.31 9.02 4.00
N THR A 85 15.38 8.79 3.26
CA THR A 85 16.74 9.15 3.70
C THR A 85 16.91 10.66 3.75
N GLY A 86 17.26 11.19 4.93
CA GLY A 86 17.55 12.62 5.13
C GLY A 86 16.32 13.50 5.31
N TRP A 87 15.12 12.90 5.39
CA TRP A 87 13.87 13.61 5.62
C TRP A 87 13.25 13.12 6.93
N SER A 88 12.51 13.99 7.62
CA SER A 88 11.72 13.59 8.79
C SER A 88 10.58 12.61 8.42
N ASP A 89 10.05 11.88 9.38
CA ASP A 89 8.85 11.05 9.19
C ASP A 89 7.59 11.92 9.32
N PHE A 90 7.61 12.89 10.25
CA PHE A 90 6.49 13.80 10.50
C PHE A 90 6.80 15.23 10.05
N LEU A 91 5.82 15.91 9.46
CA LEU A 91 5.88 17.34 9.13
C LEU A 91 5.65 18.20 10.38
N ILE A 92 6.06 19.47 10.32
CA ILE A 92 5.81 20.46 11.36
C ILE A 92 4.41 21.03 11.14
N PRO A 93 3.53 21.13 12.15
CA PRO A 93 2.24 21.77 11.97
C PRO A 93 2.42 23.24 11.58
N CYS A 94 1.88 23.63 10.43
CA CYS A 94 1.90 25.01 9.93
C CYS A 94 1.10 25.91 10.88
N ARG A 95 1.62 27.08 11.25
CA ARG A 95 0.89 28.01 12.13
C ARG A 95 -0.49 28.39 11.58
N ASP A 96 -0.60 28.52 10.27
CA ASP A 96 -1.85 28.92 9.59
C ASP A 96 -2.76 27.74 9.25
N GLN A 97 -2.29 26.49 9.43
CA GLN A 97 -3.06 25.26 9.17
C GLN A 97 -3.80 25.32 7.82
N GLU A 98 -5.10 24.98 7.79
CA GLU A 98 -5.98 25.04 6.62
C GLU A 98 -6.11 26.43 5.98
N LYS A 99 -5.73 27.51 6.69
CA LYS A 99 -5.78 28.89 6.19
C LYS A 99 -4.48 29.32 5.51
N CYS A 100 -3.45 28.48 5.54
CA CYS A 100 -2.18 28.74 4.88
C CYS A 100 -2.39 28.91 3.37
N ARG A 101 -1.80 29.96 2.79
CA ARG A 101 -1.85 30.24 1.36
C ARG A 101 -0.54 29.88 0.62
N ASN A 102 0.48 29.43 1.35
CA ASN A 102 1.75 29.06 0.76
C ASN A 102 1.67 27.66 0.14
N SER A 103 1.58 27.61 -1.18
CA SER A 103 1.49 26.38 -1.96
C SER A 103 2.84 25.85 -2.45
N SER A 104 3.95 26.52 -2.11
CA SER A 104 5.28 26.10 -2.59
C SER A 104 5.66 24.71 -2.06
N ASP A 105 6.34 23.92 -2.89
CA ASP A 105 6.80 22.59 -2.48
C ASP A 105 7.76 22.68 -1.29
N GLN A 106 8.66 23.67 -1.27
CA GLN A 106 9.58 23.88 -0.14
C GLN A 106 8.84 24.03 1.19
N HIS A 107 7.71 24.73 1.20
CA HIS A 107 6.85 24.87 2.38
C HIS A 107 6.16 23.55 2.71
N ARG A 108 5.54 22.90 1.72
CA ARG A 108 4.78 21.65 1.90
C ARG A 108 5.65 20.45 2.28
N MET A 109 6.93 20.45 1.91
CA MET A 109 7.91 19.44 2.34
C MET A 109 8.30 19.58 3.82
N LYS A 110 8.03 20.73 4.44
CA LYS A 110 8.36 21.00 5.86
C LYS A 110 7.13 21.05 6.75
N TYR A 111 6.00 21.54 6.25
CA TYR A 111 4.81 21.84 7.04
C TYR A 111 3.55 21.06 6.64
N SER A 112 2.79 20.61 7.63
CA SER A 112 1.43 20.06 7.49
C SER A 112 0.37 21.13 7.77
N HIS A 113 -0.81 20.99 7.18
CA HIS A 113 -1.90 21.98 7.20
C HIS A 113 -3.17 21.46 7.89
N GLY A 114 -3.01 20.57 8.87
CA GLY A 114 -4.12 20.04 9.68
C GLY A 114 -4.56 18.63 9.27
N GLU A 115 -3.78 17.95 8.43
CA GLU A 115 -4.05 16.56 8.08
C GLU A 115 -4.02 15.67 9.33
N ARG A 116 -5.07 14.87 9.51
CA ARG A 116 -5.21 13.91 10.61
C ARG A 116 -4.43 12.63 10.31
N VAL A 117 -3.10 12.75 10.35
CA VAL A 117 -2.13 11.72 9.92
C VAL A 117 -2.36 10.37 10.61
N MET A 118 -2.32 10.36 11.94
CA MET A 118 -2.43 9.13 12.74
C MET A 118 -3.81 8.48 12.57
N GLU A 119 -4.89 9.26 12.51
CA GLU A 119 -6.23 8.74 12.29
C GLU A 119 -6.38 8.14 10.90
N THR A 120 -5.74 8.73 9.89
CA THR A 120 -5.78 8.24 8.51
C THR A 120 -5.01 6.94 8.36
N ILE A 121 -3.81 6.84 8.93
CA ILE A 121 -3.01 5.61 8.92
C ILE A 121 -3.75 4.48 9.61
N LYS A 122 -4.31 4.72 10.80
CA LYS A 122 -5.11 3.72 11.52
C LYS A 122 -6.31 3.24 10.70
N LYS A 123 -6.98 4.13 9.96
CA LYS A 123 -8.08 3.74 9.06
C LYS A 123 -7.59 2.86 7.91
N ILE A 124 -6.45 3.18 7.30
CA ILE A 124 -5.86 2.39 6.22
C ILE A 124 -5.51 0.99 6.74
N GLU A 125 -4.85 0.89 7.89
CA GLU A 125 -4.48 -0.39 8.51
C GLU A 125 -5.72 -1.27 8.78
N LEU A 126 -6.76 -0.68 9.38
CA LEU A 126 -8.02 -1.39 9.65
C LEU A 126 -8.70 -1.87 8.35
N GLN A 127 -8.67 -1.07 7.29
CA GLN A 127 -9.21 -1.45 5.99
C GLN A 127 -8.42 -2.60 5.37
N THR A 128 -7.08 -2.54 5.39
CA THR A 128 -6.24 -3.61 4.84
C THR A 128 -6.43 -4.95 5.54
N LEU A 129 -6.63 -4.95 6.86
CA LEU A 129 -6.93 -6.16 7.63
C LEU A 129 -8.31 -6.75 7.30
N SER A 130 -9.31 -5.91 7.04
CA SER A 130 -10.65 -6.36 6.66
C SER A 130 -10.72 -6.92 5.23
N SER A 131 -9.92 -6.42 4.29
CA SER A 131 -9.92 -6.93 2.90
C SER A 131 -9.22 -8.28 2.75
N SER A 132 -8.35 -8.65 3.69
CA SER A 132 -7.73 -9.99 3.71
C SER A 132 -8.72 -11.10 4.07
N THR A 133 -9.79 -10.83 4.84
CA THR A 133 -10.77 -11.87 5.23
C THR A 133 -11.78 -12.20 4.14
N ASP A 134 -12.03 -11.28 3.20
CA ASP A 134 -12.91 -11.54 2.04
C ASP A 134 -12.20 -12.29 0.91
N SER A 135 -10.86 -12.21 0.88
CA SER A 135 -10.03 -12.91 -0.10
C SER A 135 -9.93 -14.42 0.19
N GLU A 136 -10.00 -14.83 1.46
CA GLU A 136 -10.11 -16.25 1.83
C GLU A 136 -11.48 -16.85 1.49
N GLN A 137 -12.56 -16.07 1.58
CA GLN A 137 -13.89 -16.50 1.12
C GLN A 137 -13.98 -16.60 -0.41
N SER A 138 -13.30 -15.73 -1.16
CA SER A 138 -13.26 -15.81 -2.62
C SER A 138 -12.41 -16.99 -3.13
N LEU A 139 -11.34 -17.38 -2.41
CA LEU A 139 -10.55 -18.59 -2.71
C LEU A 139 -11.29 -19.89 -2.34
N GLN A 140 -12.17 -19.89 -1.33
CA GLN A 140 -13.04 -21.04 -1.07
C GLN A 140 -14.20 -21.14 -2.07
N GLN A 141 -14.70 -20.03 -2.62
CA GLN A 141 -15.72 -20.07 -3.67
C GLN A 141 -15.17 -20.57 -5.02
N GLN A 142 -13.89 -20.30 -5.35
CA GLN A 142 -13.24 -20.88 -6.54
C GLN A 142 -12.85 -22.37 -6.39
N GLN A 143 -12.90 -22.93 -5.19
CA GLN A 143 -12.77 -24.38 -4.98
C GLN A 143 -14.09 -25.12 -5.16
N GLN A 144 -15.24 -24.42 -5.23
CA GLN A 144 -16.53 -25.05 -5.56
C GLN A 144 -16.76 -25.23 -7.07
N ASP A 145 -16.09 -24.47 -7.93
CA ASP A 145 -16.16 -24.65 -9.39
C ASP A 145 -15.17 -25.71 -9.94
N ASN A 146 -14.24 -26.20 -9.10
CA ASN A 146 -13.35 -27.31 -9.47
C ASN A 146 -13.96 -28.70 -9.26
N ASN A 147 -15.23 -28.78 -8.84
CA ASN A 147 -16.00 -30.03 -8.80
C ASN A 147 -16.83 -30.24 -10.09
N LEU A 148 -16.26 -29.90 -11.25
CA LEU A 148 -16.80 -30.24 -12.58
C LEU A 148 -16.09 -31.42 -13.24
N ASN A 149 -15.12 -32.04 -12.55
CA ASN A 149 -14.38 -33.20 -13.04
C ASN A 149 -15.13 -34.54 -12.93
N GLU A 150 -16.37 -34.56 -12.44
CA GLU A 150 -17.24 -35.76 -12.49
C GLU A 150 -18.26 -35.74 -13.64
N ARG A 151 -18.15 -34.81 -14.60
CA ARG A 151 -19.01 -34.85 -15.79
C ARG A 151 -18.74 -36.12 -16.59
N ILE A 152 -19.80 -36.89 -16.83
CA ILE A 152 -19.77 -38.15 -17.58
C ILE A 152 -19.16 -37.88 -18.97
N PRO A 153 -18.12 -38.62 -19.39
CA PRO A 153 -17.56 -38.48 -20.73
C PRO A 153 -18.65 -38.63 -21.80
N CYS A 154 -18.76 -37.65 -22.69
CA CYS A 154 -19.68 -37.76 -23.81
C CYS A 154 -19.25 -38.95 -24.68
N LYS A 155 -20.14 -39.93 -24.89
CA LYS A 155 -19.83 -41.14 -25.68
C LYS A 155 -19.45 -40.85 -27.15
N TRP A 156 -19.77 -39.65 -27.65
CA TRP A 156 -19.40 -39.20 -28.98
C TRP A 156 -18.15 -38.31 -29.01
N GLY A 157 -17.58 -37.99 -27.84
CA GLY A 157 -16.40 -37.14 -27.70
C GLY A 157 -16.51 -35.85 -28.52
N SER A 158 -15.49 -35.59 -29.33
CA SER A 158 -15.35 -34.39 -30.18
C SER A 158 -16.27 -34.41 -31.41
N LYS A 159 -16.96 -35.54 -31.68
CA LYS A 159 -17.93 -35.69 -32.78
C LYS A 159 -19.39 -35.50 -32.33
N CYS A 160 -19.62 -35.10 -31.08
CA CYS A 160 -20.96 -34.84 -30.59
C CYS A 160 -21.63 -33.74 -31.42
N ARG A 161 -22.87 -33.97 -31.87
CA ARG A 161 -23.64 -32.96 -32.62
C ARG A 161 -24.18 -31.85 -31.72
N ASP A 162 -24.38 -32.13 -30.43
CA ASP A 162 -24.95 -31.22 -29.45
C ASP A 162 -23.88 -30.44 -28.67
N ILE A 163 -22.67 -30.37 -29.22
CA ILE A 163 -21.50 -29.77 -28.57
C ILE A 163 -21.59 -28.25 -28.37
N SER A 164 -22.53 -27.61 -29.06
CA SER A 164 -22.87 -26.19 -28.89
C SER A 164 -24.09 -25.97 -27.97
N ASN A 165 -24.73 -27.03 -27.49
CA ASN A 165 -25.89 -26.93 -26.60
C ASN A 165 -25.40 -26.80 -25.16
N SER A 166 -25.71 -25.66 -24.51
CA SER A 166 -25.28 -25.37 -23.14
C SER A 166 -25.80 -26.40 -22.13
N ILE A 167 -27.00 -26.93 -22.33
CA ILE A 167 -27.60 -27.96 -21.46
C ILE A 167 -26.79 -29.26 -21.54
N HIS A 168 -26.40 -29.65 -22.76
CA HIS A 168 -25.56 -30.83 -22.97
C HIS A 168 -24.18 -30.66 -22.34
N CYS A 169 -23.54 -29.52 -22.59
CA CYS A 169 -22.20 -29.21 -22.10
C CYS A 169 -22.14 -29.15 -20.56
N ASN A 170 -23.25 -28.84 -19.89
CA ASN A 170 -23.34 -28.86 -18.43
C ASN A 170 -23.38 -30.27 -17.83
N GLN A 171 -23.79 -31.28 -18.61
CA GLN A 171 -23.94 -32.67 -18.13
C GLN A 171 -22.79 -33.58 -18.58
N TYR A 172 -22.23 -33.34 -19.76
CA TYR A 172 -21.23 -34.21 -20.37
C TYR A 172 -19.89 -33.49 -20.58
N SER A 173 -18.78 -34.21 -20.38
CA SER A 173 -17.44 -33.70 -20.63
C SER A 173 -16.97 -34.04 -22.05
N HIS A 174 -16.29 -33.09 -22.69
CA HIS A 174 -15.61 -33.25 -23.98
C HIS A 174 -14.12 -32.93 -23.78
N PRO A 175 -13.22 -33.93 -23.76
CA PRO A 175 -11.81 -33.71 -23.43
C PRO A 175 -11.09 -32.73 -24.37
N ASP A 176 -11.56 -32.59 -25.61
CA ASP A 176 -10.92 -31.73 -26.62
C ASP A 176 -11.40 -30.27 -26.64
N ILE A 177 -12.41 -29.89 -25.83
CA ILE A 177 -12.99 -28.52 -25.84
C ILE A 177 -12.60 -27.70 -24.61
N ALA A 178 -12.23 -28.34 -23.51
CA ALA A 178 -11.88 -27.66 -22.27
C ALA A 178 -10.70 -26.67 -22.42
N GLN A 179 -9.88 -26.79 -23.48
CA GLN A 179 -8.81 -25.84 -23.79
C GLN A 179 -9.23 -24.62 -24.62
N GLN A 180 -10.45 -24.59 -25.18
CA GLN A 180 -10.85 -23.54 -26.14
C GLN A 180 -11.77 -22.46 -25.56
N GLN A 181 -12.37 -22.66 -24.38
CA GLN A 181 -13.43 -21.76 -23.89
C GLN A 181 -12.95 -20.52 -23.12
N ASN A 182 -11.66 -20.41 -22.77
CA ASN A 182 -11.15 -19.27 -21.99
C ASN A 182 -10.32 -18.26 -22.80
N ASP A 183 -10.28 -18.37 -24.13
CA ASP A 183 -9.50 -17.47 -24.96
C ASP A 183 -10.39 -16.61 -25.85
N SER A 184 -10.60 -15.34 -25.47
CA SER A 184 -11.36 -14.35 -26.25
C SER A 184 -10.66 -13.93 -27.56
N ARG A 185 -9.47 -14.46 -27.84
CA ARG A 185 -8.69 -14.14 -29.04
C ARG A 185 -9.26 -14.83 -30.28
N ILE A 186 -9.12 -14.16 -31.42
CA ILE A 186 -9.64 -14.63 -32.72
C ILE A 186 -8.77 -15.82 -33.17
N ARG A 187 -9.36 -16.89 -33.74
CA ARG A 187 -8.52 -17.98 -34.29
C ARG A 187 -7.68 -17.47 -35.46
N CYS A 188 -6.38 -17.76 -35.40
CA CYS A 188 -5.49 -17.52 -36.53
C CYS A 188 -5.86 -18.47 -37.68
N LYS A 189 -6.10 -17.91 -38.88
CA LYS A 189 -6.45 -18.71 -40.07
C LYS A 189 -5.36 -19.67 -40.54
N TRP A 190 -4.13 -19.50 -40.07
CA TRP A 190 -2.99 -20.38 -40.38
C TRP A 190 -2.68 -21.40 -39.28
N GLY A 191 -3.41 -21.38 -38.15
CA GLY A 191 -3.18 -22.31 -37.03
C GLY A 191 -1.71 -22.39 -36.60
N ILE A 192 -1.25 -23.58 -36.22
CA ILE A 192 0.17 -23.84 -35.89
C ILE A 192 1.18 -23.52 -37.02
N GLN A 193 0.73 -23.31 -38.26
CA GLN A 193 1.59 -22.97 -39.41
C GLN A 193 1.75 -21.45 -39.61
N CYS A 194 1.29 -20.64 -38.67
CA CYS A 194 1.47 -19.19 -38.75
C CYS A 194 2.94 -18.79 -38.56
N HIS A 195 3.51 -18.08 -39.54
CA HIS A 195 4.87 -17.54 -39.47
C HIS A 195 4.94 -16.12 -38.87
N ASP A 196 3.80 -15.50 -38.55
CA ASP A 196 3.76 -14.18 -37.93
C ASP A 196 4.04 -14.30 -36.42
N GLN A 197 5.21 -13.80 -36.01
CA GLN A 197 5.65 -13.82 -34.61
C GLN A 197 5.53 -12.46 -33.93
N THR A 198 4.88 -11.47 -34.56
CA THR A 198 4.73 -10.14 -33.96
C THR A 198 3.92 -10.20 -32.66
N SER A 199 4.28 -9.35 -31.70
CA SER A 199 3.59 -9.26 -30.40
C SER A 199 2.12 -8.87 -30.56
N THR A 200 1.82 -7.97 -31.50
CA THR A 200 0.46 -7.55 -31.87
C THR A 200 -0.40 -8.72 -32.36
N HIS A 201 0.18 -9.63 -33.15
CA HIS A 201 -0.53 -10.82 -33.63
C HIS A 201 -0.83 -11.80 -32.49
N ARG A 202 0.14 -12.08 -31.63
CA ARG A 202 -0.01 -13.01 -30.48
C ARG A 202 -1.02 -12.53 -29.42
N ILE A 203 -1.22 -11.22 -29.28
CA ILE A 203 -2.23 -10.65 -28.39
C ILE A 203 -3.65 -10.82 -28.97
N LYS A 204 -3.79 -10.76 -30.30
CA LYS A 204 -5.11 -10.75 -30.96
C LYS A 204 -5.57 -12.13 -31.40
N TYR A 205 -4.64 -13.04 -31.70
CA TYR A 205 -4.95 -14.33 -32.30
C TYR A 205 -4.46 -15.54 -31.47
N VAL A 206 -5.30 -16.57 -31.42
CA VAL A 206 -4.96 -17.88 -30.86
C VAL A 206 -4.61 -18.86 -31.98
N HIS A 207 -3.57 -19.66 -31.76
CA HIS A 207 -3.16 -20.74 -32.67
C HIS A 207 -3.56 -22.07 -32.02
N PRO A 208 -4.70 -22.68 -32.42
CA PRO A 208 -5.08 -24.01 -31.98
C PRO A 208 -4.17 -25.08 -32.59
#